data_AF-A0A2I1HA96-F1
#
_entry.id   AF-A0A2I1HA96-F1
#
_cell.length_a   1.000
_cell.length_b   1.000
_cell.length_c   1.000
_cell.angle_alpha   90.00
_cell.angle_beta   90.00
_cell.angle_gamma   90.00
#
_symmetry.space_group_name_H-M   'P 1'
#
loop_
_entity.id
_entity.type
_entity.pdbx_description
1 polymer ?
#
loop_
_entity_poly.entity_id
_entity_poly.type
_entity_poly.pdbx_seq_one_letter_code
_entity_poly.pdbx_strand_id
1 'polypeptide(L)'
;MAYILPPTPISPISFTEDILQCPICKKTFKSKRGLSQHKAIIRRYNSSRVGFYKLPKNFINEFKKTLVFLIHRQLPCHFTKIGLKAVTVACTESQFFATFGGNIHHYSNKSRVYKCIFGGPDASSKLAQVFGDTNWGTKFYHGNEVTSVVTNLDDIDTEEENPLDRKRKFKIYSQRNSRYKRGQVIIEWKPRQEKDVKSNKCEGGFLHIHFWITKKRIIDH
;
A
#
# COMPACT_ATOMS: atom_id res chain seq x y z
N MET A 1 24.68 60.18 -33.10
CA MET A 1 25.19 58.80 -33.23
C MET A 1 24.13 57.86 -32.68
N ALA A 2 23.49 57.07 -33.53
CA ALA A 2 22.39 56.18 -33.15
C ALA A 2 22.97 54.91 -32.50
N TYR A 3 22.56 54.61 -31.27
CA TYR A 3 22.96 53.40 -30.57
C TYR A 3 22.06 52.24 -30.99
N ILE A 4 22.66 51.23 -31.64
CA ILE A 4 22.01 49.96 -31.96
C ILE A 4 22.09 49.09 -30.70
N LEU A 5 20.94 48.76 -30.10
CA LEU A 5 20.85 47.77 -29.02
C LEU A 5 21.02 46.35 -29.59
N PRO A 6 21.79 45.47 -28.93
CA PRO A 6 21.92 44.08 -29.37
C PRO A 6 20.62 43.30 -29.10
N PRO A 7 20.31 42.26 -29.90
CA PRO A 7 19.14 41.43 -29.69
C PRO A 7 19.26 40.66 -28.37
N THR A 8 18.20 40.69 -27.57
CA THR A 8 18.07 39.93 -26.34
C THR A 8 18.11 38.42 -26.63
N PRO A 9 18.83 37.60 -25.83
CA PRO A 9 18.82 36.16 -25.99
C PRO A 9 17.44 35.61 -25.59
N ILE A 10 16.77 34.95 -26.53
CA ILE A 10 15.56 34.17 -26.24
C ILE A 10 15.98 33.02 -25.32
N SER A 11 15.59 33.11 -24.05
CA SER A 11 15.80 32.02 -23.10
C SER A 11 14.97 30.80 -23.54
N PRO A 12 15.53 29.58 -23.51
CA PRO A 12 14.77 28.38 -23.84
C PRO A 12 13.68 28.17 -22.79
N ILE A 13 12.43 28.21 -23.25
CA ILE A 13 11.27 27.82 -22.45
C ILE A 13 11.44 26.33 -22.12
N SER A 14 11.90 26.03 -20.90
CA SER A 14 11.86 24.67 -20.37
C SER A 14 10.39 24.29 -20.14
N PHE A 15 9.79 23.61 -21.12
CA PHE A 15 8.54 22.89 -20.91
C PHE A 15 8.82 21.72 -19.97
N THR A 16 8.87 22.00 -18.67
CA THR A 16 8.60 20.97 -17.68
C THR A 16 7.10 20.71 -17.79
N GLU A 17 6.72 19.65 -18.50
CA GLU A 17 5.34 19.17 -18.44
C GLU A 17 5.06 18.80 -16.98
N ASP A 18 4.39 19.70 -16.26
CA ASP A 18 3.93 19.45 -14.90
C ASP A 18 3.16 18.12 -14.89
N ILE A 19 3.79 17.07 -14.34
CA ILE A 19 3.16 15.76 -14.26
C ILE A 19 1.94 15.90 -13.33
N LEU A 20 0.75 15.91 -13.92
CA LEU A 20 -0.51 16.07 -13.20
C LEU A 20 -0.87 14.77 -12.47
N GLN A 21 -0.29 14.57 -11.29
CA GLN A 21 -0.42 13.34 -10.50
C GLN A 21 -1.25 13.54 -9.23
N CYS A 22 -1.99 12.52 -8.83
CA CYS A 22 -2.64 12.47 -7.52
C CYS A 22 -1.64 12.09 -6.41
N PRO A 23 -1.55 12.83 -5.29
CA PRO A 23 -0.56 12.56 -4.24
C PRO A 23 -0.84 11.26 -3.46
N ILE A 24 -2.10 10.84 -3.40
CA ILE A 24 -2.54 9.64 -2.65
C ILE A 24 -2.40 8.38 -3.52
N CYS A 25 -2.99 8.38 -4.73
CA CYS A 25 -3.03 7.19 -5.58
C CYS A 25 -1.95 7.14 -6.66
N LYS A 26 -1.15 8.19 -6.81
CA LYS A 26 -0.07 8.31 -7.81
C LYS A 26 -0.53 8.15 -9.26
N LYS A 27 -1.84 8.19 -9.54
CA LYS A 27 -2.41 8.18 -10.89
C LYS A 27 -2.09 9.52 -11.60
N THR A 28 -1.63 9.43 -12.84
CA THR A 28 -1.37 10.56 -13.73
C THR A 28 -2.61 10.91 -14.55
N PHE A 29 -2.76 12.18 -14.91
CA PHE A 29 -3.90 12.72 -15.63
C PHE A 29 -3.44 13.58 -16.81
N LYS A 30 -4.18 13.50 -17.92
CA LYS A 30 -3.90 14.32 -19.11
C LYS A 30 -4.31 15.79 -18.96
N SER A 31 -5.12 16.13 -17.94
CA SER A 31 -5.65 17.49 -17.76
C SER A 31 -5.83 17.86 -16.29
N LYS A 32 -5.69 19.17 -16.00
CA LYS A 32 -5.87 19.73 -14.65
C LYS A 32 -7.30 19.49 -14.14
N ARG A 33 -8.30 19.61 -15.03
CA ARG A 33 -9.70 19.31 -14.72
C ARG A 33 -9.89 17.85 -14.28
N GLY A 34 -9.30 16.89 -15.00
CA GLY A 34 -9.38 15.48 -14.65
C GLY A 34 -8.74 15.18 -13.29
N LEU A 35 -7.57 15.77 -13.03
CA LEU A 35 -6.91 15.66 -11.72
C LEU A 35 -7.76 16.28 -10.60
N SER A 36 -8.36 17.44 -10.82
CA SER A 36 -9.19 18.13 -9.83
C SER A 36 -10.44 17.32 -9.46
N GLN A 37 -11.16 16.80 -10.46
CA GLN A 37 -12.31 15.93 -10.25
C GLN A 37 -11.92 14.66 -9.47
N HIS A 38 -10.81 14.05 -9.83
CA HIS A 38 -10.29 12.88 -9.12
C HIS A 38 -9.91 13.21 -7.66
N LYS A 39 -9.23 14.34 -7.42
CA LYS A 39 -8.89 14.80 -6.06
C LYS A 39 -10.15 15.01 -5.22
N ALA A 40 -11.22 15.56 -5.80
CA ALA A 40 -12.50 15.71 -5.10
C ALA A 40 -13.11 14.36 -4.69
N ILE A 41 -13.02 13.34 -5.56
CA ILE A 41 -13.47 11.97 -5.25
C ILE A 41 -12.65 11.37 -4.10
N ILE A 42 -11.31 11.41 -4.19
CA ILE A 42 -10.43 10.88 -3.15
C ILE A 42 -10.63 11.61 -1.83
N ARG A 43 -10.83 12.94 -1.86
CA ARG A 43 -11.16 13.72 -0.66
C ARG A 43 -12.43 13.20 -0.01
N ARG A 44 -13.49 12.95 -0.77
CA ARG A 44 -14.75 12.38 -0.23
C ARG A 44 -14.55 11.00 0.41
N TYR A 45 -13.67 10.16 -0.15
CA TYR A 45 -13.37 8.85 0.46
C TYR A 45 -12.68 8.96 1.81
N ASN A 46 -11.86 9.99 1.99
CA ASN A 46 -11.04 10.23 3.17
C ASN A 46 -11.64 11.26 4.14
N SER A 47 -12.77 11.87 3.80
CA SER A 47 -13.53 12.71 4.71
C SER A 47 -14.27 11.83 5.73
N SER A 48 -14.18 12.22 7.00
CA SER A 48 -14.93 11.55 8.07
C SER A 48 -16.42 11.51 7.73
N ARG A 49 -17.05 10.37 7.98
CA ARG A 49 -18.49 10.20 7.78
C ARG A 49 -19.23 10.41 9.07
N VAL A 50 -20.44 10.95 8.93
CA VAL A 50 -21.43 10.96 10.01
C VAL A 50 -21.72 9.50 10.37
N GLY A 51 -21.50 9.12 11.63
CA GLY A 51 -21.74 7.77 12.14
C GLY A 51 -20.50 6.96 12.52
N PHE A 52 -19.28 7.45 12.27
CA PHE A 52 -18.09 6.80 12.84
C PHE A 52 -17.90 7.18 14.31
N TYR A 53 -17.69 6.17 15.15
CA TYR A 53 -17.35 6.38 16.55
C TYR A 53 -15.95 7.00 16.64
N LYS A 54 -15.82 8.02 17.48
CA LYS A 54 -14.51 8.55 17.85
C LYS A 54 -13.82 7.53 18.76
N LEU A 55 -12.80 6.87 18.24
CA LEU A 55 -12.04 5.88 19.00
C LEU A 55 -10.91 6.58 19.80
N PRO A 56 -10.66 6.17 21.06
CA PRO A 56 -9.51 6.65 21.81
C PRO A 56 -8.20 6.33 21.08
N LYS A 57 -7.22 7.25 21.15
CA LYS A 57 -5.91 7.08 20.48
C LYS A 57 -5.21 5.79 20.90
N ASN A 58 -5.29 5.45 22.18
CA ASN A 58 -4.65 4.30 22.81
C ASN A 58 -5.15 3.00 22.14
N PHE A 59 -6.47 2.90 21.98
CA PHE A 59 -7.13 1.77 21.32
C PHE A 59 -6.73 1.64 19.85
N ILE A 60 -6.62 2.75 19.12
CA ILE A 60 -6.12 2.76 17.74
C ILE A 60 -4.67 2.24 17.69
N ASN A 61 -3.82 2.66 18.63
CA ASN A 61 -2.43 2.23 18.69
C ASN A 61 -2.28 0.73 19.02
N GLU A 62 -3.08 0.20 19.94
CA GLU A 62 -3.12 -1.24 20.22
C GLU A 62 -3.58 -2.05 19.01
N PHE A 63 -4.59 -1.55 18.29
CA PHE A 63 -5.03 -2.17 17.04
C PHE A 63 -3.92 -2.18 15.99
N LYS A 64 -3.18 -1.07 15.80
CA LYS A 64 -2.02 -1.01 14.90
C LYS A 64 -0.95 -2.04 15.27
N LYS A 65 -0.59 -2.15 16.56
CA LYS A 65 0.35 -3.17 17.05
C LYS A 65 -0.13 -4.59 16.73
N THR A 66 -1.43 -4.83 16.89
CA THR A 66 -2.04 -6.13 16.54
C THR A 66 -1.90 -6.44 15.05
N LEU A 67 -2.11 -5.46 14.17
CA LEU A 67 -1.92 -5.64 12.73
C LEU A 67 -0.45 -5.97 12.39
N VAL A 68 0.50 -5.23 12.98
CA VAL A 68 1.94 -5.47 12.80
C VAL A 68 2.31 -6.88 13.25
N PHE A 69 1.84 -7.31 14.42
CA PHE A 69 2.06 -8.66 14.93
C PHE A 69 1.56 -9.73 13.95
N LEU A 70 0.35 -9.56 13.41
CA LEU A 70 -0.24 -10.50 12.45
C LEU A 70 0.54 -10.53 11.12
N ILE A 71 1.06 -9.38 10.66
CA ILE A 71 1.94 -9.30 9.49
C ILE A 71 3.24 -10.06 9.75
N HIS A 72 3.90 -9.80 10.90
CA HIS A 72 5.13 -10.47 11.32
C HIS A 72 4.99 -11.99 11.42
N ARG A 73 3.81 -12.48 11.84
CA ARG A 73 3.50 -13.92 11.85
C ARG A 73 3.50 -14.54 10.45
N GLN A 74 3.29 -13.73 9.40
CA GLN A 74 3.35 -14.14 8.00
C GLN A 74 4.73 -13.94 7.35
N LEU A 75 5.76 -13.55 8.12
CA LEU A 75 7.15 -13.42 7.67
C LEU A 75 7.95 -14.64 8.16
N PRO A 76 7.94 -15.81 7.48
CA PRO A 76 8.64 -17.02 7.90
C PRO A 76 10.15 -16.93 7.66
N CYS A 77 10.92 -17.72 8.42
CA CYS A 77 12.37 -17.85 8.19
C CYS A 77 12.69 -18.67 6.92
N HIS A 78 11.85 -19.61 6.48
CA HIS A 78 12.23 -20.53 5.40
C HIS A 78 11.99 -19.96 3.99
N PHE A 79 13.01 -20.03 3.12
CA PHE A 79 12.97 -19.60 1.71
C PHE A 79 11.86 -20.28 0.88
N THR A 80 11.44 -21.49 1.26
CA THR A 80 10.36 -22.22 0.57
C THR A 80 8.98 -21.59 0.76
N LYS A 81 8.82 -20.64 1.69
CA LYS A 81 7.55 -20.01 2.04
C LYS A 81 7.41 -18.57 1.54
N ILE A 82 8.28 -18.11 0.63
CA ILE A 82 8.23 -16.79 -0.01
C ILE A 82 7.02 -16.68 -0.96
N GLY A 83 6.43 -15.50 -1.09
CA GLY A 83 5.33 -15.23 -2.04
C GLY A 83 4.26 -14.30 -1.50
N LEU A 84 3.07 -14.35 -2.11
CA LEU A 84 1.89 -13.62 -1.66
C LEU A 84 1.42 -14.14 -0.29
N LYS A 85 1.19 -13.23 0.64
CA LYS A 85 0.63 -13.46 1.97
C LYS A 85 -0.65 -12.67 2.15
N ALA A 86 -1.49 -13.17 3.05
CA ALA A 86 -2.72 -12.52 3.44
C ALA A 86 -2.92 -12.59 4.96
N VAL A 87 -3.44 -11.51 5.52
CA VAL A 87 -3.91 -11.43 6.91
C VAL A 87 -5.37 -11.01 6.88
N THR A 88 -6.19 -11.65 7.71
CA THR A 88 -7.59 -11.25 7.92
C THR A 88 -7.83 -11.05 9.41
N VAL A 89 -8.53 -9.98 9.77
CA VAL A 89 -8.88 -9.67 11.15
C VAL A 89 -10.29 -9.08 11.21
N ALA A 90 -11.05 -9.43 12.24
CA ALA A 90 -12.30 -8.76 12.54
C ALA A 90 -12.02 -7.28 12.88
N CYS A 91 -12.71 -6.37 12.23
CA CYS A 91 -12.43 -4.95 12.31
C CYS A 91 -13.69 -4.17 11.96
N THR A 92 -14.12 -3.27 12.85
CA THR A 92 -15.23 -2.37 12.55
C THR A 92 -14.84 -1.34 11.49
N GLU A 93 -15.83 -0.77 10.81
CA GLU A 93 -15.59 0.30 9.82
C GLU A 93 -14.89 1.51 10.46
N SER A 94 -15.27 1.85 11.70
CA SER A 94 -14.65 2.94 12.46
C SER A 94 -13.18 2.66 12.82
N GLN A 95 -12.83 1.43 13.21
CA GLN A 95 -11.42 1.04 13.45
C GLN A 95 -10.58 1.14 12.19
N PHE A 96 -11.11 0.64 11.06
CA PHE A 96 -10.44 0.77 9.78
C PHE A 96 -10.22 2.23 9.42
N PHE A 97 -11.28 3.05 9.47
CA PHE A 97 -11.19 4.46 9.08
C PHE A 97 -10.29 5.27 10.00
N ALA A 98 -10.33 5.03 11.32
CA ALA A 98 -9.45 5.69 12.27
C ALA A 98 -7.96 5.36 12.04
N THR A 99 -7.67 4.20 11.44
CA THR A 99 -6.29 3.74 11.17
C THR A 99 -5.80 4.17 9.78
N PHE A 100 -6.63 4.01 8.75
CA PHE A 100 -6.25 4.17 7.34
C PHE A 100 -6.87 5.39 6.66
N GLY A 101 -7.68 6.17 7.38
CA GLY A 101 -8.21 7.45 6.91
C GLY A 101 -7.09 8.37 6.42
N GLY A 102 -7.33 9.08 5.33
CA GLY A 102 -6.31 9.85 4.60
C GLY A 102 -5.57 9.04 3.52
N ASN A 103 -5.61 7.70 3.58
CA ASN A 103 -4.92 6.80 2.66
C ASN A 103 -5.87 5.91 1.84
N ILE A 104 -7.17 6.23 1.79
CA ILE A 104 -8.18 5.46 1.03
C ILE A 104 -8.12 5.84 -0.45
N HIS A 105 -7.91 4.85 -1.31
CA HIS A 105 -7.81 5.00 -2.77
C HIS A 105 -9.16 4.80 -3.45
N HIS A 106 -9.99 3.93 -2.89
CA HIS A 106 -11.27 3.59 -3.45
C HIS A 106 -12.27 3.22 -2.34
N TYR A 107 -13.51 3.64 -2.55
CA TYR A 107 -14.63 3.19 -1.74
C TYR A 107 -15.87 2.98 -2.60
N SER A 108 -16.58 1.86 -2.36
CA SER A 108 -17.84 1.52 -3.01
C SER A 108 -19.02 1.70 -2.05
N ASN A 109 -19.96 2.59 -2.38
CA ASN A 109 -21.19 2.78 -1.59
C ASN A 109 -22.05 1.52 -1.56
N LYS A 110 -22.22 0.85 -2.71
CA LYS A 110 -23.12 -0.30 -2.86
C LYS A 110 -22.67 -1.50 -2.02
N SER A 111 -21.36 -1.77 -1.98
CA SER A 111 -20.79 -2.93 -1.28
C SER A 111 -20.11 -2.58 0.04
N ARG A 112 -20.07 -1.29 0.40
CA ARG A 112 -19.34 -0.74 1.56
C ARG A 112 -17.89 -1.22 1.64
N VAL A 113 -17.23 -1.37 0.49
CA VAL A 113 -15.84 -1.83 0.42
C VAL A 113 -14.90 -0.64 0.38
N TYR A 114 -13.94 -0.59 1.29
CA TYR A 114 -12.81 0.33 1.25
C TYR A 114 -11.57 -0.37 0.73
N LYS A 115 -10.72 0.38 0.04
CA LYS A 115 -9.43 -0.12 -0.45
C LYS A 115 -8.36 0.95 -0.36
N CYS A 116 -7.25 0.60 0.28
CA CYS A 116 -6.00 1.34 0.30
C CYS A 116 -4.94 0.54 -0.47
N ILE A 117 -4.12 1.23 -1.26
CA ILE A 117 -3.08 0.64 -2.09
C ILE A 117 -1.78 1.39 -1.81
N PHE A 118 -0.81 0.69 -1.23
CA PHE A 118 0.53 1.23 -0.97
C PHE A 118 1.50 0.53 -1.91
N GLY A 119 2.21 1.29 -2.75
CA GLY A 119 3.25 0.76 -3.61
C GLY A 119 4.13 1.85 -4.17
N GLY A 120 5.37 1.51 -4.49
CA GLY A 120 6.41 2.43 -4.93
C GLY A 120 7.37 2.84 -3.79
N PRO A 121 8.34 3.72 -4.09
CA PRO A 121 9.45 4.02 -3.18
C PRO A 121 9.04 4.58 -1.80
N ASP A 122 7.91 5.31 -1.73
CA ASP A 122 7.42 5.94 -0.50
C ASP A 122 6.47 5.04 0.32
N ALA A 123 6.13 3.85 -0.18
CA ALA A 123 5.10 3.01 0.39
C ALA A 123 5.47 2.42 1.76
N SER A 124 6.71 1.93 1.93
CA SER A 124 7.18 1.39 3.21
C SER A 124 7.15 2.46 4.31
N SER A 125 7.68 3.65 4.02
CA SER A 125 7.70 4.78 4.97
C SER A 125 6.30 5.27 5.33
N LYS A 126 5.38 5.32 4.37
CA LYS A 126 3.97 5.64 4.64
C LYS A 126 3.31 4.61 5.55
N LEU A 127 3.54 3.32 5.30
CA LEU A 127 3.00 2.26 6.16
C LEU A 127 3.63 2.30 7.55
N ALA A 128 4.91 2.64 7.67
CA ALA A 128 5.56 2.87 8.96
C ALA A 128 4.89 3.99 9.75
N GLN A 129 4.54 5.11 9.09
CA GLN A 129 3.78 6.20 9.73
C GLN A 129 2.37 5.78 10.12
N VAL A 130 1.68 5.03 9.25
CA VAL A 130 0.32 4.51 9.53
C VAL A 130 0.34 3.59 10.74
N PHE A 131 1.26 2.63 10.80
CA PHE A 131 1.35 1.68 11.90
C PHE A 131 2.04 2.24 13.14
N GLY A 132 2.85 3.29 13.00
CA GLY A 132 3.71 3.81 14.07
C GLY A 132 4.89 2.88 14.39
N ASP A 133 5.38 2.16 13.39
CA ASP A 133 6.47 1.18 13.53
C ASP A 133 7.31 1.15 12.24
N THR A 134 8.61 1.47 12.33
CA THR A 134 9.53 1.47 11.19
C THR A 134 9.85 0.06 10.68
N ASN A 135 9.73 -0.95 11.53
CA ASN A 135 9.98 -2.36 11.24
C ASN A 135 8.68 -3.15 11.04
N TRP A 136 7.55 -2.48 10.78
CA TRP A 136 6.23 -3.10 10.61
C TRP A 136 6.21 -4.30 9.63
N GLY A 137 7.07 -4.24 8.61
CA GLY A 137 7.15 -5.21 7.53
C GLY A 137 8.47 -5.96 7.44
N THR A 138 9.37 -5.84 8.43
CA THR A 138 10.71 -6.44 8.38
C THR A 138 10.95 -7.30 9.62
N LYS A 139 11.39 -8.54 9.42
CA LYS A 139 11.72 -9.47 10.49
C LYS A 139 13.13 -10.04 10.33
N PHE A 140 13.92 -9.88 11.37
CA PHE A 140 15.31 -10.33 11.44
C PHE A 140 15.41 -11.72 12.06
N TYR A 141 16.37 -12.49 11.57
CA TYR A 141 16.70 -13.83 12.02
C TYR A 141 18.22 -13.93 12.25
N HIS A 142 18.63 -14.98 12.97
CA HIS A 142 20.04 -15.30 13.13
C HIS A 142 20.73 -15.52 11.78
N GLY A 143 22.04 -15.28 11.71
CA GLY A 143 22.83 -15.46 10.50
C GLY A 143 22.64 -14.37 9.45
N ASN A 144 22.28 -13.16 9.91
CA ASN A 144 22.03 -11.97 9.08
C ASN A 144 20.90 -12.16 8.06
N GLU A 145 19.96 -13.05 8.34
CA GLU A 145 18.84 -13.29 7.44
C GLU A 145 17.67 -12.35 7.76
N VAL A 146 17.07 -11.76 6.73
CA VAL A 146 15.95 -10.83 6.87
C VAL A 146 14.81 -11.20 5.94
N THR A 147 13.59 -11.23 6.46
CA THR A 147 12.37 -11.37 5.64
C THR A 147 11.58 -10.08 5.70
N SER A 148 11.28 -9.53 4.53
CA SER A 148 10.65 -8.21 4.40
C SER A 148 9.44 -8.24 3.48
N VAL A 149 8.48 -7.37 3.77
CA VAL A 149 7.36 -7.06 2.89
C VAL A 149 7.86 -6.26 1.69
N VAL A 150 7.44 -6.65 0.48
CA VAL A 150 7.83 -6.02 -0.78
C VAL A 150 6.85 -4.89 -1.10
N THR A 151 7.32 -3.64 -0.97
CA THR A 151 6.53 -2.44 -1.23
C THR A 151 6.93 -1.68 -2.50
N ASN A 152 8.09 -1.98 -3.06
CA ASN A 152 8.51 -1.52 -4.37
C ASN A 152 9.01 -2.71 -5.21
N LEU A 153 8.93 -2.60 -6.55
CA LEU A 153 9.45 -3.63 -7.45
C LEU A 153 10.98 -3.63 -7.49
N ASP A 154 11.59 -2.46 -7.34
CA ASP A 154 13.04 -2.27 -7.39
C ASP A 154 13.75 -2.89 -6.16
N ASP A 155 13.00 -3.24 -5.11
CA ASP A 155 13.51 -3.90 -3.90
C ASP A 155 14.07 -5.32 -4.18
N ILE A 156 13.94 -5.83 -5.41
CA ILE A 156 14.24 -7.20 -5.81
C ILE A 156 15.62 -7.34 -6.48
N ASP A 157 16.24 -6.26 -6.95
CA ASP A 157 17.40 -6.34 -7.86
C ASP A 157 18.78 -6.37 -7.18
N THR A 158 18.86 -6.44 -5.85
CA THR A 158 20.15 -6.50 -5.13
C THR A 158 20.50 -7.93 -4.70
N GLU A 159 21.14 -8.63 -5.65
CA GLU A 159 22.24 -9.63 -5.57
C GLU A 159 22.09 -11.05 -4.95
N GLU A 160 22.90 -11.94 -5.57
CA GLU A 160 23.12 -13.40 -5.49
C GLU A 160 21.94 -14.33 -5.82
N GLU A 161 21.79 -14.63 -7.11
CA GLU A 161 20.76 -15.52 -7.64
C GLU A 161 21.21 -16.99 -7.63
N ASN A 162 20.67 -17.80 -6.72
CA ASN A 162 20.75 -19.25 -6.82
C ASN A 162 19.98 -19.70 -8.09
N PRO A 163 20.55 -20.55 -8.96
CA PRO A 163 19.89 -21.00 -10.20
C PRO A 163 18.51 -21.66 -9.99
N LEU A 164 18.20 -22.17 -8.78
CA LEU A 164 16.87 -22.67 -8.42
C LEU A 164 15.83 -21.55 -8.17
N ASP A 165 16.27 -20.35 -7.77
CA ASP A 165 15.40 -19.19 -7.53
C ASP A 165 14.94 -18.52 -8.82
N ARG A 166 15.73 -18.62 -9.89
CA ARG A 166 15.41 -18.08 -11.22
C ARG A 166 14.10 -18.66 -11.77
N LYS A 167 13.89 -19.97 -11.67
CA LYS A 167 12.66 -20.65 -12.11
C LYS A 167 11.41 -20.21 -11.32
N ARG A 168 11.54 -19.91 -10.03
CA ARG A 168 10.43 -19.40 -9.18
C ARG A 168 10.11 -17.94 -9.48
N LYS A 169 11.13 -17.11 -9.71
CA LYS A 169 10.97 -15.71 -10.13
C LYS A 169 10.14 -15.60 -11.41
N PHE A 170 10.45 -16.37 -12.46
CA PHE A 170 9.69 -16.36 -13.72
C PHE A 170 8.19 -16.67 -13.54
N LYS A 171 7.84 -17.61 -12.65
CA LYS A 171 6.43 -17.92 -12.34
C LYS A 171 5.73 -16.77 -11.61
N ILE A 172 6.45 -16.01 -10.77
CA ILE A 172 5.93 -14.83 -10.06
C ILE A 172 5.77 -13.62 -10.99
N TYR A 173 6.73 -13.37 -11.90
CA TYR A 173 6.63 -12.30 -12.91
C TYR A 173 5.53 -12.56 -13.94
N SER A 174 5.16 -13.82 -14.19
CA SER A 174 4.05 -14.18 -15.09
C SER A 174 2.67 -13.75 -14.56
N GLN A 175 2.54 -13.37 -13.28
CA GLN A 175 1.29 -12.92 -12.67
C GLN A 175 1.01 -11.42 -12.86
N ARG A 176 1.41 -10.83 -14.00
CA ARG A 176 1.14 -9.41 -14.34
C ARG A 176 -0.35 -9.03 -14.28
N ASN A 177 -1.26 -10.01 -14.36
CA ASN A 177 -2.72 -9.85 -14.25
C ASN A 177 -3.31 -10.23 -12.88
N SER A 178 -2.48 -10.43 -11.85
CA SER A 178 -2.95 -10.69 -10.49
C SER A 178 -3.69 -9.46 -9.92
N ARG A 179 -4.81 -9.70 -9.22
CA ARG A 179 -5.50 -8.70 -8.38
C ARG A 179 -4.55 -8.03 -7.36
N TYR A 180 -3.48 -8.72 -6.99
CA TYR A 180 -2.46 -8.30 -6.03
C TYR A 180 -1.09 -8.26 -6.70
N LYS A 181 -0.74 -7.09 -7.24
CA LYS A 181 0.55 -6.88 -7.90
C LYS A 181 1.67 -6.99 -6.87
N ARG A 182 2.79 -7.60 -7.28
CA ARG A 182 4.03 -7.56 -6.49
C ARG A 182 4.52 -6.11 -6.38
N GLY A 183 5.15 -5.76 -5.25
CA GLY A 183 5.48 -4.36 -4.96
C GLY A 183 4.28 -3.53 -4.53
N GLN A 184 3.19 -4.16 -4.12
CA GLN A 184 2.05 -3.48 -3.52
C GLN A 184 1.57 -4.19 -2.25
N VAL A 185 1.18 -3.39 -1.26
CA VAL A 185 0.40 -3.80 -0.10
C VAL A 185 -1.01 -3.27 -0.30
N ILE A 186 -1.97 -4.19 -0.33
CA ILE A 186 -3.39 -3.88 -0.53
C ILE A 186 -4.13 -4.15 0.77
N ILE A 187 -4.77 -3.11 1.31
CA ILE A 187 -5.57 -3.18 2.52
C ILE A 187 -7.03 -2.94 2.12
N GLU A 188 -7.88 -3.95 2.32
CA GLU A 188 -9.30 -3.90 1.99
C GLU A 188 -10.12 -4.07 3.26
N TRP A 189 -11.11 -3.21 3.47
CA TRP A 189 -12.16 -3.44 4.46
C TRP A 189 -13.46 -3.74 3.74
N LYS A 190 -14.20 -4.75 4.19
CA LYS A 190 -15.51 -5.09 3.65
C LYS A 190 -16.39 -5.75 4.71
N PRO A 191 -17.71 -5.51 4.67
CA PRO A 191 -18.63 -6.35 5.42
C PRO A 191 -18.66 -7.75 4.81
N ARG A 192 -18.74 -8.76 5.67
CA ARG A 192 -19.14 -10.11 5.30
C ARG A 192 -20.52 -10.36 5.88
N GLN A 193 -21.40 -10.86 5.03
CA GLN A 193 -22.72 -11.33 5.42
C GLN A 193 -22.77 -12.83 5.20
N GLU A 194 -23.22 -13.55 6.21
CA GLU A 194 -23.45 -14.98 6.13
C GLU A 194 -24.92 -15.25 6.47
N LYS A 195 -25.44 -16.34 5.90
CA LYS A 195 -26.78 -16.83 6.17
C LYS A 195 -26.68 -18.26 6.61
N ASP A 196 -27.32 -18.60 7.72
CA ASP A 196 -27.43 -19.99 8.13
C ASP A 196 -28.51 -20.72 7.33
N VAL A 197 -28.61 -22.03 7.56
CA VAL A 197 -29.63 -22.90 6.92
C VAL A 197 -31.06 -22.51 7.26
N LYS A 198 -31.28 -21.72 8.32
CA LYS A 198 -32.58 -21.18 8.74
C LYS A 198 -32.83 -19.76 8.21
N SER A 199 -31.98 -19.27 7.31
CA SER A 199 -32.03 -17.91 6.76
C SER A 199 -31.79 -16.78 7.78
N ASN A 200 -31.25 -17.07 8.96
CA ASN A 200 -30.78 -16.03 9.88
C ASN A 200 -29.56 -15.35 9.27
N LYS A 201 -29.53 -14.02 9.31
CA LYS A 201 -28.46 -13.20 8.74
C LYS A 201 -27.53 -12.75 9.85
N CYS A 202 -26.23 -12.95 9.67
CA CYS A 202 -25.21 -12.30 10.49
C CYS A 202 -24.29 -11.45 9.60
N GLU A 203 -23.83 -10.31 10.13
CA GLU A 203 -22.91 -9.41 9.43
C GLU A 203 -21.75 -9.04 10.35
N GLY A 204 -20.55 -9.03 9.79
CA GLY A 204 -19.34 -8.57 10.47
C GLY A 204 -18.41 -7.80 9.53
N GLY A 205 -17.72 -6.80 10.07
CA GLY A 205 -16.67 -6.07 9.34
C GLY A 205 -15.34 -6.82 9.38
N PHE A 206 -14.68 -6.94 8.24
CA PHE A 206 -13.38 -7.60 8.15
C PHE A 206 -12.37 -6.75 7.37
N LEU A 207 -11.16 -6.71 7.92
CA LEU A 207 -9.99 -6.13 7.29
C LEU A 207 -9.13 -7.24 6.70
N HIS A 208 -8.70 -7.05 5.47
CA HIS A 208 -7.84 -7.95 4.72
C HIS A 208 -6.59 -7.21 4.24
N ILE A 209 -5.40 -7.71 4.59
CA ILE A 209 -4.11 -7.19 4.13
C ILE A 209 -3.49 -8.23 3.20
N HIS A 210 -3.17 -7.83 1.98
CA HIS A 210 -2.47 -8.67 1.01
C HIS A 210 -1.14 -8.03 0.66
N PHE A 211 -0.07 -8.81 0.71
CA PHE A 211 1.28 -8.32 0.46
C PHE A 211 2.20 -9.44 0.01
N TRP A 212 3.27 -9.08 -0.70
CA TRP A 212 4.31 -10.01 -1.07
C TRP A 212 5.45 -9.95 -0.07
N ILE A 213 6.13 -11.07 0.16
CA ILE A 213 7.33 -11.11 0.98
C ILE A 213 8.54 -11.50 0.14
N THR A 214 9.73 -11.10 0.59
CA THR A 214 11.02 -11.52 0.08
C THR A 214 11.96 -11.82 1.24
N LYS A 215 13.01 -12.58 0.97
CA LYS A 215 14.06 -12.86 1.95
C LYS A 215 15.40 -12.43 1.37
N LYS A 216 16.27 -11.85 2.20
CA LYS A 216 17.65 -11.46 1.86
C LYS A 216 18.59 -11.89 2.98
N ARG A 217 19.88 -12.00 2.67
CA ARG A 217 20.95 -12.15 3.65
C ARG A 217 21.74 -10.84 3.66
N ILE A 218 21.94 -10.25 4.82
CA ILE A 218 22.75 -9.05 5.00
C ILE A 218 24.21 -9.53 5.03
N ILE A 219 24.98 -9.15 4.02
CA ILE A 219 26.42 -9.39 3.98
C ILE A 219 27.04 -8.11 4.54
N ASP A 220 27.66 -8.22 5.72
CA ASP A 220 28.45 -7.12 6.27
C ASP A 220 29.77 -7.07 5.47
N HIS A 221 30.04 -5.93 4.82
CA HIS A 221 31.31 -5.64 4.13
C HIS A 221 32.31 -4.99 5.08
#